data_AF-A0A519K2G9-F1
#
_entry.id   AF-A0A519K2G9-F1
#
_cell.length_a   1.000
_cell.length_b   1.000
_cell.length_c   1.000
_cell.angle_alpha   90.00
_cell.angle_beta   90.00
_cell.angle_gamma   90.00
#
_symmetry.space_group_name_H-M   'P 1'
#
loop_
_entity.id
_entity.type
_entity.pdbx_description
1 polymer ?
#
loop_
_entity_poly.entity_id
_entity_poly.type
_entity_poly.pdbx_seq_one_letter_code
_entity_poly.pdbx_strand_id
1 'polypeptide(L)'
;MAFFTEKVCFFIFGLMSFFAFSQSGTYELKHKNGSYCYISFTKKGNEASADIFAWWNTKSGQTGSYSGKSSSGDNRYILKSQENDPDCKVTLILKNGRIQAQFDQCATDHLTEDFNGVYTKITDATSGDYLVAAPKSYFHQKPDAGSRQKTYLIKGNKVTLNIDSITPGNWANVYYVDPNGKEFRGYLKLNELRKINAE
;
A
#
# COMPACT_ATOMS: atom_id res chain seq x y z
N MET A 1 46.90 -33.39 42.91
CA MET A 1 45.59 -32.73 43.10
C MET A 1 45.74 -31.29 42.62
N ALA A 2 45.31 -30.98 41.39
CA ALA A 2 44.99 -29.64 40.89
C ALA A 2 44.48 -29.79 39.45
N PHE A 3 43.16 -29.67 39.28
CA PHE A 3 42.48 -29.68 37.98
C PHE A 3 42.71 -28.35 37.27
N PHE A 4 43.17 -28.37 36.02
CA PHE A 4 43.11 -27.22 35.12
C PHE A 4 41.84 -27.35 34.27
N THR A 5 40.79 -26.65 34.70
CA THR A 5 39.49 -26.59 34.04
C THR A 5 39.56 -25.69 32.81
N GLU A 6 39.19 -26.25 31.66
CA GLU A 6 38.93 -25.54 30.40
C GLU A 6 37.88 -24.44 30.60
N LYS A 7 38.13 -23.25 30.06
CA LYS A 7 37.10 -22.22 29.84
C LYS A 7 37.03 -21.91 28.36
N VAL A 8 36.27 -22.74 27.64
CA VAL A 8 35.76 -22.39 26.30
C VAL A 8 34.55 -21.48 26.50
N CYS A 9 34.77 -20.16 26.43
CA CYS A 9 33.67 -19.19 26.36
C CYS A 9 33.01 -19.29 24.98
N PHE A 10 31.94 -20.07 24.87
CA PHE A 10 31.04 -20.06 23.71
C PHE A 10 30.23 -18.76 23.69
N PHE A 11 30.70 -17.78 22.93
CA PHE A 11 29.98 -16.53 22.66
C PHE A 11 28.93 -16.79 21.56
N ILE A 12 27.76 -17.33 21.93
CA ILE A 12 26.62 -17.43 21.01
C ILE A 12 26.00 -16.04 20.89
N PHE A 13 26.53 -15.23 19.97
CA PHE A 13 25.91 -13.99 19.54
C PHE A 13 24.70 -14.35 18.67
N GLY A 14 23.56 -14.56 19.33
CA GLY A 14 22.28 -14.78 18.67
C GLY A 14 21.90 -13.55 17.85
N LEU A 15 22.13 -13.61 16.54
CA LEU A 15 21.50 -12.75 15.54
C LEU A 15 19.98 -12.96 15.62
N MET A 16 19.33 -12.26 16.56
CA MET A 16 17.91 -11.99 16.47
C MET A 16 17.73 -11.01 15.32
N SER A 17 17.55 -11.56 14.12
CA SER A 17 17.00 -10.85 12.98
C SER A 17 15.61 -10.36 13.38
N PHE A 18 15.54 -9.14 13.92
CA PHE A 18 14.28 -8.43 14.04
C PHE A 18 13.72 -8.32 12.62
N PHE A 19 12.69 -9.11 12.33
CA PHE A 19 11.89 -8.93 11.13
C PHE A 19 11.32 -7.51 11.22
N ALA A 20 11.93 -6.57 10.49
CA ALA A 20 11.38 -5.26 10.29
C ALA A 20 10.09 -5.45 9.48
N PHE A 21 8.96 -5.59 10.18
CA PHE A 21 7.66 -5.62 9.54
C PHE A 21 7.51 -4.32 8.75
N SER A 22 7.47 -4.45 7.42
CA SER A 22 7.25 -3.31 6.54
C SER A 22 5.94 -2.63 6.92
N GLN A 23 6.04 -1.37 7.32
CA GLN A 23 4.89 -0.54 7.66
C GLN A 23 4.15 -0.03 6.41
N SER A 24 4.76 -0.18 5.23
CA SER A 24 4.15 0.17 3.94
C SER A 24 3.08 -0.85 3.54
N GLY A 25 2.03 -0.39 2.88
CA GLY A 25 0.95 -1.21 2.36
C GLY A 25 -0.35 -0.43 2.21
N THR A 26 -1.43 -1.13 1.88
CA THR A 26 -2.76 -0.53 1.74
C THR A 26 -3.63 -0.87 2.94
N TYR A 27 -4.29 0.14 3.47
CA TYR A 27 -5.13 0.08 4.65
C TYR A 27 -6.56 0.47 4.28
N GLU A 28 -7.55 -0.17 4.90
CA GLU A 28 -8.97 0.01 4.58
C GLU A 28 -9.78 0.39 5.82
N LEU A 29 -10.72 1.31 5.63
CA LEU A 29 -11.86 1.57 6.50
C LEU A 29 -13.15 1.36 5.69
N LYS A 30 -14.05 0.51 6.18
CA LYS A 30 -15.38 0.27 5.59
C LYS A 30 -16.47 0.61 6.60
N HIS A 31 -17.53 1.26 6.14
CA HIS A 31 -18.71 1.56 6.94
C HIS A 31 -19.88 0.66 6.55
N LYS A 32 -20.87 0.55 7.46
CA LYS A 32 -22.06 -0.30 7.27
C LYS A 32 -22.95 0.12 6.10
N ASN A 33 -22.94 1.42 5.76
CA ASN A 33 -23.67 1.96 4.62
C ASN A 33 -22.99 1.63 3.28
N GLY A 34 -21.87 0.92 3.28
CA GLY A 34 -21.12 0.56 2.07
C GLY A 34 -20.06 1.57 1.63
N SER A 35 -19.96 2.74 2.28
CA SER A 35 -18.85 3.66 2.02
C SER A 35 -17.52 3.04 2.48
N TYR A 36 -16.44 3.41 1.81
CA TYR A 36 -15.11 2.93 2.15
C TYR A 36 -14.04 3.96 1.83
N CYS A 37 -12.89 3.83 2.50
CA CYS A 37 -11.70 4.60 2.25
C CYS A 37 -10.47 3.69 2.27
N TYR A 38 -9.58 3.91 1.31
CA TYR A 38 -8.28 3.26 1.21
C TYR A 38 -7.16 4.27 1.44
N ILE A 39 -6.16 3.86 2.20
CA ILE A 39 -4.90 4.59 2.40
C ILE A 39 -3.77 3.69 1.91
N SER A 40 -3.18 4.03 0.78
CA SER A 40 -1.94 3.44 0.29
C SER A 40 -0.77 4.19 0.91
N PHE A 41 -0.16 3.59 1.92
CA PHE A 41 0.88 4.22 2.73
C PHE A 41 2.26 3.64 2.41
N THR A 42 3.23 4.51 2.15
CA THR A 42 4.64 4.13 1.95
C THR A 42 5.51 4.85 2.95
N LYS A 43 6.39 4.12 3.64
CA LYS A 43 7.40 4.67 4.54
C LYS A 43 8.81 4.33 4.05
N LYS A 44 9.69 5.33 4.04
CA LYS A 44 11.12 5.19 3.72
C LYS A 44 11.93 6.00 4.74
N GLY A 45 12.47 5.31 5.75
CA GLY A 45 13.12 5.98 6.87
C GLY A 45 12.14 6.87 7.64
N ASN A 46 12.44 8.17 7.71
CA ASN A 46 11.61 9.19 8.37
C ASN A 46 10.62 9.86 7.41
N GLU A 47 10.66 9.50 6.13
CA GLU A 47 9.73 10.01 5.13
C GLU A 47 8.56 9.04 4.98
N ALA A 48 7.38 9.62 4.79
CA ALA A 48 6.19 8.88 4.42
C ALA A 48 5.46 9.60 3.27
N SER A 49 4.87 8.81 2.40
CA SER A 49 3.89 9.27 1.42
C SER A 49 2.62 8.45 1.58
N ALA A 50 1.49 9.05 1.24
CA ALA A 50 0.26 8.29 1.08
C ALA A 50 -0.57 8.83 -0.08
N ASP A 51 -1.23 7.89 -0.76
CA ASP A 51 -2.38 8.15 -1.61
C ASP A 51 -3.63 7.66 -0.88
N ILE A 52 -4.70 8.44 -0.96
CA ILE A 52 -5.95 8.20 -0.27
C ILE A 52 -7.08 8.28 -1.28
N PHE A 53 -8.00 7.33 -1.21
CA PHE A 53 -9.22 7.31 -2.01
C PHE A 53 -10.41 6.98 -1.14
N ALA A 54 -11.49 7.75 -1.28
CA ALA A 54 -12.73 7.57 -0.57
C ALA A 54 -13.92 7.45 -1.52
N TRP A 55 -14.88 6.59 -1.17
CA TRP A 55 -16.16 6.44 -1.85
C TRP A 55 -17.30 6.48 -0.83
N TRP A 56 -18.23 7.43 -0.97
CA TRP A 56 -19.31 7.65 0.00
C TRP A 56 -20.52 6.74 -0.20
N ASN A 57 -20.55 5.92 -1.27
CA ASN A 57 -21.71 5.11 -1.65
C ASN A 57 -23.01 5.93 -1.76
N THR A 58 -22.91 7.17 -2.28
CA THR A 58 -24.08 7.99 -2.62
C THR A 58 -24.60 7.63 -4.01
N LYS A 59 -25.87 7.95 -4.30
CA LYS A 59 -26.46 7.72 -5.63
C LYS A 59 -25.73 8.48 -6.75
N SER A 60 -25.11 9.61 -6.42
CA SER A 60 -24.30 10.40 -7.35
C SER A 60 -22.90 9.81 -7.59
N GLY A 61 -22.51 8.77 -6.86
CA GLY A 61 -21.19 8.15 -6.98
C GLY A 61 -20.06 9.04 -6.46
N GLN A 62 -20.31 9.82 -5.40
CA GLN A 62 -19.32 10.75 -4.85
C GLN A 62 -18.05 10.02 -4.39
N THR A 63 -16.90 10.50 -4.87
CA THR A 63 -15.55 10.05 -4.53
C THR A 63 -14.67 11.22 -4.13
N GLY A 64 -13.57 10.94 -3.46
CA GLY A 64 -12.57 11.92 -3.05
C GLY A 64 -11.18 11.29 -3.10
N SER A 65 -10.16 12.10 -3.37
CA SER A 65 -8.78 11.65 -3.43
C SER A 65 -7.84 12.68 -2.82
N TYR A 66 -6.79 12.18 -2.17
CA TYR A 66 -5.75 13.01 -1.58
C TYR A 66 -4.41 12.29 -1.67
N SER A 67 -3.37 13.03 -2.05
CA SER A 67 -2.00 12.55 -2.03
C SER A 67 -1.13 13.56 -1.30
N GLY A 68 -0.26 13.06 -0.44
CA GLY A 68 0.60 13.91 0.36
C GLY A 68 1.86 13.21 0.86
N LYS A 69 2.82 14.02 1.30
CA LYS A 69 4.10 13.58 1.87
C LYS A 69 4.30 14.15 3.27
N SER A 70 5.11 13.48 4.07
CA SER A 70 5.51 13.91 5.41
C SER A 70 6.94 13.51 5.70
N SER A 71 7.66 14.33 6.45
CA SER A 71 8.98 14.04 7.03
C SER A 71 8.87 14.13 8.55
N SER A 72 8.49 13.04 9.22
CA SER A 72 8.34 13.03 10.68
C SER A 72 8.74 11.69 11.30
N GLY A 73 9.34 11.75 12.49
CA GLY A 73 10.04 10.64 13.15
C GLY A 73 9.23 9.79 14.14
N ASP A 74 8.01 10.18 14.52
CA ASP A 74 7.35 9.61 15.72
C ASP A 74 6.06 8.84 15.42
N ASN A 75 6.08 7.93 14.45
CA ASN A 75 4.92 7.14 13.98
C ASN A 75 3.66 7.97 13.62
N ARG A 76 3.74 9.29 13.68
CA ARG A 76 2.72 10.27 13.36
C ARG A 76 3.20 11.05 12.16
N TYR A 77 2.43 10.99 11.09
CA TYR A 77 2.76 11.61 9.80
C TYR A 77 1.67 12.62 9.51
N ILE A 78 2.06 13.87 9.35
CA ILE A 78 1.17 14.94 8.91
C ILE A 78 1.45 15.10 7.43
N LEU A 79 0.56 14.56 6.61
CA LEU A 79 0.62 14.70 5.17
C LEU A 79 0.20 16.12 4.80
N LYS A 80 0.93 16.69 3.85
CA LYS A 80 0.55 17.92 3.17
C LYS A 80 0.46 17.64 1.68
N SER A 81 -0.62 18.06 1.04
CA SER A 81 -0.75 18.06 -0.41
C SER A 81 -0.25 19.40 -0.93
N GLN A 82 0.56 19.38 -1.98
CA GLN A 82 1.00 20.62 -2.66
C GLN A 82 0.03 21.04 -3.77
N GLU A 83 -0.90 20.17 -4.17
CA GLU A 83 -1.62 20.31 -5.45
C GLU A 83 -3.14 20.41 -5.29
N ASN A 84 -3.75 19.71 -4.32
CA ASN A 84 -5.21 19.53 -4.33
C ASN A 84 -5.97 20.35 -3.28
N ASP A 85 -5.42 20.50 -2.08
CA ASP A 85 -6.06 21.23 -0.99
C ASP A 85 -4.99 21.62 0.05
N PRO A 86 -4.50 22.87 0.03
CA PRO A 86 -3.41 23.31 0.91
C PRO A 86 -3.82 23.43 2.37
N ASP A 87 -5.12 23.59 2.64
CA ASP A 87 -5.68 23.72 3.98
C ASP A 87 -5.99 22.33 4.58
N CYS A 88 -6.28 21.33 3.73
CA CYS A 88 -6.46 19.95 4.16
C CYS A 88 -5.21 19.35 4.82
N LYS A 89 -5.41 18.90 6.05
CA LYS A 89 -4.41 18.22 6.86
C LYS A 89 -4.83 16.80 7.15
N VAL A 90 -4.04 15.85 6.67
CA VAL A 90 -4.24 14.43 6.99
C VAL A 90 -3.18 13.96 7.97
N THR A 91 -3.60 13.60 9.18
CA THR A 91 -2.74 13.01 10.21
C THR A 91 -2.90 11.50 10.22
N LEU A 92 -1.81 10.77 10.01
CA LEU A 92 -1.74 9.31 10.09
C LEU A 92 -0.90 8.88 11.29
N ILE A 93 -1.43 8.05 12.17
CA ILE A 93 -0.69 7.48 13.31
C ILE A 93 -0.62 5.97 13.14
N LEU A 94 0.59 5.44 13.02
CA LEU A 94 0.86 4.02 12.89
C LEU A 94 0.92 3.36 14.28
N LYS A 95 0.03 2.40 14.53
CA LYS A 95 -0.02 1.67 15.80
C LYS A 95 -0.42 0.22 15.56
N ASN A 96 0.43 -0.72 15.98
CA ASN A 96 0.18 -2.17 15.92
C ASN A 96 -0.27 -2.66 14.53
N GLY A 97 0.40 -2.22 13.46
CA GLY A 97 0.06 -2.63 12.08
C GLY A 97 -1.25 -2.05 11.56
N ARG A 98 -1.78 -1.00 12.20
CA ARG A 98 -2.96 -0.22 11.78
C ARG A 98 -2.59 1.25 11.60
N ILE A 99 -3.42 1.95 10.86
CA ILE A 99 -3.33 3.41 10.71
C ILE A 99 -4.55 4.04 11.36
N GLN A 100 -4.35 4.88 12.37
CA GLN A 100 -5.37 5.84 12.78
C GLN A 100 -5.25 7.06 11.87
N ALA A 101 -6.28 7.36 11.09
CA ALA A 101 -6.32 8.55 10.25
C ALA A 101 -7.23 9.62 10.86
N GLN A 102 -6.84 10.87 10.68
CA GLN A 102 -7.64 12.06 10.95
C GLN A 102 -7.49 13.04 9.78
N PHE A 103 -8.62 13.39 9.19
CA PHE A 103 -8.81 14.39 8.14
C PHE A 103 -9.33 15.66 8.82
N ASP A 104 -8.68 16.78 8.57
CA ASP A 104 -8.96 18.07 9.20
C ASP A 104 -8.90 19.17 8.13
N GLN A 105 -9.91 20.04 8.11
CA GLN A 105 -10.06 21.14 7.15
C GLN A 105 -10.02 20.73 5.66
N CYS A 106 -10.33 19.47 5.36
CA CYS A 106 -10.38 18.98 3.99
C CYS A 106 -11.74 19.29 3.36
N ALA A 107 -11.73 19.76 2.11
CA ALA A 107 -12.95 20.07 1.39
C ALA A 107 -13.89 18.85 1.28
N THR A 108 -15.20 19.10 1.36
CA THR A 108 -16.26 18.06 1.43
C THR A 108 -16.28 17.14 0.20
N ASP A 109 -15.79 17.63 -0.93
CA ASP A 109 -15.66 16.93 -2.20
C ASP A 109 -14.31 16.19 -2.34
N HIS A 110 -13.36 16.37 -1.41
CA HIS A 110 -12.01 15.83 -1.54
C HIS A 110 -11.63 14.80 -0.47
N LEU A 111 -12.12 14.88 0.79
CA LEU A 111 -12.04 13.85 1.86
C LEU A 111 -12.53 14.40 3.21
N THR A 112 -13.72 14.03 3.68
CA THR A 112 -14.27 14.56 4.95
C THR A 112 -13.84 13.75 6.18
N GLU A 113 -13.93 14.41 7.33
CA GLU A 113 -14.69 13.99 8.52
C GLU A 113 -15.02 12.50 8.67
N ASP A 114 -15.89 12.04 7.77
CA ASP A 114 -16.60 10.76 7.82
C ASP A 114 -15.64 9.56 7.81
N PHE A 115 -14.43 9.75 7.29
CA PHE A 115 -13.40 8.72 7.17
C PHE A 115 -12.33 8.78 8.26
N ASN A 116 -12.54 9.58 9.32
CA ASN A 116 -11.75 9.50 10.54
C ASN A 116 -11.91 8.13 11.21
N GLY A 117 -10.80 7.49 11.58
CA GLY A 117 -10.88 6.18 12.22
C GLY A 117 -9.64 5.33 12.12
N VAL A 118 -9.81 4.07 12.53
CA VAL A 118 -8.75 3.04 12.50
C VAL A 118 -8.89 2.20 11.24
N TYR A 119 -7.86 2.22 10.40
CA TYR A 119 -7.75 1.46 9.18
C TYR A 119 -6.97 0.17 9.41
N THR A 120 -7.43 -0.91 8.79
CA THR A 120 -6.79 -2.23 8.88
C THR A 120 -5.99 -2.50 7.62
N LYS A 121 -4.76 -3.01 7.77
CA LYS A 121 -3.92 -3.39 6.62
C LYS A 121 -4.55 -4.57 5.88
N ILE A 122 -4.75 -4.43 4.56
CA ILE A 122 -5.34 -5.47 3.71
C ILE A 122 -4.31 -6.13 2.79
N THR A 123 -3.21 -5.44 2.49
CA THR A 123 -2.09 -5.97 1.70
C THR A 123 -0.82 -5.16 1.92
N ASP A 124 0.33 -5.75 1.62
CA ASP A 124 1.64 -5.07 1.61
C ASP A 124 1.85 -4.21 0.34
N ALA A 125 0.98 -4.35 -0.67
CA ALA A 125 1.05 -3.54 -1.87
C ALA A 125 0.58 -2.10 -1.65
N THR A 126 1.17 -1.17 -2.40
CA THR A 126 0.80 0.25 -2.47
C THR A 126 0.46 0.67 -3.90
N SER A 127 -0.43 1.64 -4.08
CA SER A 127 -0.79 2.26 -5.38
C SER A 127 0.40 2.81 -6.16
N GLY A 128 0.28 2.85 -7.48
CA GLY A 128 1.25 3.40 -8.43
C GLY A 128 1.93 2.32 -9.29
N ASP A 129 3.10 2.64 -9.84
CA ASP A 129 3.74 1.79 -10.86
C ASP A 129 4.57 0.63 -10.29
N TYR A 130 4.55 -0.48 -11.02
CA TYR A 130 5.28 -1.72 -10.75
C TYR A 130 5.92 -2.25 -12.04
N LEU A 131 6.98 -3.03 -11.89
CA LEU A 131 7.54 -3.86 -12.95
C LEU A 131 7.19 -5.31 -12.71
N VAL A 132 6.88 -6.04 -13.79
CA VAL A 132 6.83 -7.49 -13.76
C VAL A 132 8.23 -8.02 -13.49
N ALA A 133 8.39 -8.77 -12.40
CA ALA A 133 9.66 -9.36 -11.96
C ALA A 133 9.83 -10.81 -12.43
N ALA A 134 8.72 -11.55 -12.58
CA ALA A 134 8.70 -12.92 -13.08
C ALA A 134 8.98 -12.96 -14.61
N PRO A 135 9.57 -14.06 -15.14
CA PRO A 135 9.75 -14.22 -16.59
C PRO A 135 8.45 -14.08 -17.38
N LYS A 136 7.35 -14.61 -16.84
CA LYS A 136 5.98 -14.46 -17.32
C LYS A 136 5.02 -14.30 -16.15
N SER A 137 4.08 -13.38 -16.25
CA SER A 137 2.99 -13.18 -15.31
C SER A 137 1.67 -13.14 -16.07
N TYR A 138 0.79 -14.10 -15.77
CA TYR A 138 -0.49 -14.24 -16.49
C TYR A 138 -1.57 -13.38 -15.85
N PHE A 139 -2.41 -12.76 -16.69
CA PHE A 139 -3.63 -12.13 -16.20
C PHE A 139 -4.62 -13.16 -15.70
N HIS A 140 -5.40 -12.78 -14.69
CA HIS A 140 -6.50 -13.56 -14.13
C HIS A 140 -7.77 -12.70 -14.10
N GLN A 141 -8.93 -13.32 -14.31
CA GLN A 141 -10.22 -12.60 -14.26
C GLN A 141 -10.63 -12.26 -12.82
N LYS A 142 -10.23 -13.09 -11.86
CA LYS A 142 -10.49 -12.97 -10.44
C LYS A 142 -9.15 -13.13 -9.68
N PRO A 143 -9.06 -12.71 -8.41
CA PRO A 143 -7.86 -12.88 -7.59
C PRO A 143 -7.68 -14.34 -7.13
N ASP A 144 -7.65 -15.29 -8.07
CA ASP A 144 -7.46 -16.71 -7.85
C ASP A 144 -6.75 -17.37 -9.03
N ALA A 145 -6.05 -18.47 -8.77
CA ALA A 145 -5.24 -19.17 -9.77
C ALA A 145 -6.07 -19.94 -10.83
N GLY A 146 -7.34 -20.23 -10.55
CA GLY A 146 -8.23 -20.95 -11.46
C GLY A 146 -8.74 -20.10 -12.62
N SER A 147 -8.74 -18.77 -12.45
CA SER A 147 -9.26 -17.81 -13.44
C SER A 147 -8.22 -17.28 -14.45
N ARG A 148 -7.13 -18.03 -14.66
CA ARG A 148 -6.00 -17.66 -15.53
C ARG A 148 -6.44 -17.44 -16.98
N GLN A 149 -6.03 -16.31 -17.54
CA GLN A 149 -6.20 -15.94 -18.95
C GLN A 149 -4.98 -16.35 -19.79
N LYS A 150 -5.14 -16.35 -21.12
CA LYS A 150 -4.04 -16.61 -22.07
C LYS A 150 -3.06 -15.44 -22.17
N THR A 151 -3.54 -14.22 -21.92
CA THR A 151 -2.73 -13.00 -21.93
C THR A 151 -1.75 -13.00 -20.75
N TYR A 152 -0.51 -12.62 -21.02
CA TYR A 152 0.51 -12.50 -20.00
C TYR A 152 1.42 -11.32 -20.31
N LEU A 153 2.11 -10.85 -19.27
CA LEU A 153 3.19 -9.89 -19.35
C LEU A 153 4.52 -10.61 -19.13
N ILE A 154 5.59 -10.02 -19.63
CA ILE A 154 6.95 -10.51 -19.44
C ILE A 154 7.72 -9.61 -18.50
N LYS A 155 8.82 -10.14 -17.97
CA LYS A 155 9.73 -9.40 -17.09
C LYS A 155 10.08 -8.03 -17.68
N GLY A 156 9.97 -6.99 -16.85
CA GLY A 156 10.27 -5.60 -17.23
C GLY A 156 9.10 -4.82 -17.79
N ASN A 157 7.95 -5.44 -18.09
CA ASN A 157 6.74 -4.67 -18.41
C ASN A 157 6.30 -3.84 -17.19
N LYS A 158 5.99 -2.56 -17.43
CA LYS A 158 5.46 -1.65 -16.42
C LYS A 158 3.95 -1.77 -16.35
N VAL A 159 3.41 -1.94 -15.14
CA VAL A 159 1.97 -1.95 -14.86
C VAL A 159 1.64 -0.94 -13.78
N THR A 160 0.41 -0.45 -13.76
CA THR A 160 -0.07 0.48 -12.74
C THR A 160 -1.11 -0.20 -11.86
N LEU A 161 -0.94 -0.10 -10.54
CA LEU A 161 -1.96 -0.46 -9.55
C LEU A 161 -2.70 0.80 -9.13
N ASN A 162 -3.99 0.85 -9.43
CA ASN A 162 -4.86 1.93 -8.95
C ASN A 162 -5.35 1.60 -7.53
N ILE A 163 -5.36 2.61 -6.65
CA ILE A 163 -5.74 2.45 -5.24
C ILE A 163 -7.16 1.91 -5.05
N ASP A 164 -8.08 2.30 -5.92
CA ASP A 164 -9.50 1.90 -5.93
C ASP A 164 -9.72 0.43 -6.30
N SER A 165 -8.66 -0.24 -6.79
CA SER A 165 -8.69 -1.59 -7.34
C SER A 165 -7.83 -2.57 -6.54
N ILE A 166 -7.32 -2.15 -5.38
CA ILE A 166 -6.52 -2.99 -4.48
C ILE A 166 -7.43 -3.95 -3.72
N THR A 167 -7.15 -5.25 -3.86
CA THR A 167 -7.86 -6.33 -3.17
C THR A 167 -7.04 -6.89 -2.02
N PRO A 168 -7.66 -7.36 -0.92
CA PRO A 168 -6.94 -8.05 0.14
C PRO A 168 -6.15 -9.26 -0.37
N GLY A 169 -4.98 -9.51 0.23
CA GLY A 169 -4.15 -10.68 -0.05
C GLY A 169 -3.04 -10.43 -1.07
N ASN A 170 -2.68 -11.49 -1.82
CA ASN A 170 -1.47 -11.56 -2.66
C ASN A 170 -1.76 -11.32 -4.16
N TRP A 171 -2.84 -10.62 -4.48
CA TRP A 171 -3.26 -10.31 -5.85
C TRP A 171 -3.44 -8.81 -6.01
N ALA A 172 -3.16 -8.32 -7.22
CA ALA A 172 -3.33 -6.94 -7.59
C ALA A 172 -4.07 -6.84 -8.92
N ASN A 173 -5.14 -6.04 -8.95
CA ASN A 173 -5.76 -5.63 -10.19
C ASN A 173 -4.86 -4.55 -10.83
N VAL A 174 -4.33 -4.84 -12.00
CA VAL A 174 -3.38 -3.97 -12.68
C VAL A 174 -3.94 -3.50 -14.00
N TYR A 175 -3.50 -2.31 -14.42
CA TYR A 175 -3.70 -1.77 -15.75
C TYR A 175 -2.36 -1.76 -16.51
N TYR A 176 -2.41 -2.15 -17.77
CA TYR A 176 -1.26 -2.22 -18.67
C TYR A 176 -1.66 -1.73 -20.06
N VAL A 177 -0.79 -0.93 -20.68
CA VAL A 177 -0.92 -0.53 -22.08
C VAL A 177 0.30 -1.08 -22.82
N ASP A 178 0.07 -1.83 -23.88
CA ASP A 178 1.15 -2.36 -24.71
C ASP A 178 1.78 -1.26 -25.59
N PRO A 179 2.93 -1.51 -26.22
CA PRO A 179 3.57 -0.52 -27.11
C PRO A 179 2.72 -0.09 -28.32
N ASN A 180 1.67 -0.85 -28.66
CA ASN A 180 0.74 -0.51 -29.75
C ASN A 180 -0.49 0.26 -29.23
N GLY A 181 -0.54 0.60 -27.94
CA GLY A 181 -1.65 1.31 -27.33
C GLY A 181 -2.81 0.41 -26.89
N LYS A 182 -2.67 -0.92 -26.96
CA LYS A 182 -3.73 -1.83 -26.51
C LYS A 182 -3.74 -1.95 -25.00
N GLU A 183 -4.91 -1.74 -24.42
CA GLU A 183 -5.11 -1.79 -22.98
C GLU A 183 -5.48 -3.20 -22.48
N PHE A 184 -4.99 -3.51 -21.28
CA PHE A 184 -5.27 -4.75 -20.56
C PHE A 184 -5.50 -4.44 -19.09
N ARG A 185 -6.54 -5.06 -18.52
CA ARG A 185 -6.84 -5.00 -17.09
C ARG A 185 -7.11 -6.39 -16.55
N GLY A 186 -6.59 -6.69 -15.37
CA GLY A 186 -6.85 -7.96 -14.70
C GLY A 186 -5.94 -8.18 -13.50
N TYR A 187 -6.08 -9.33 -12.86
CA TYR A 187 -5.33 -9.66 -11.65
C TYR A 187 -3.99 -10.31 -11.98
N LEU A 188 -2.92 -9.81 -11.38
CA LEU A 188 -1.59 -10.45 -11.32
C LEU A 188 -1.25 -10.79 -9.87
N LYS A 189 -0.37 -11.77 -9.67
CA LYS A 189 0.14 -12.09 -8.33
C LYS A 189 1.12 -11.03 -7.88
N LEU A 190 0.99 -10.54 -6.65
CA LEU A 190 1.85 -9.48 -6.12
C LEU A 190 3.31 -9.91 -6.03
N ASN A 191 3.58 -11.18 -5.71
CA ASN A 191 4.96 -11.70 -5.66
C ASN A 191 5.65 -11.81 -7.04
N GLU A 192 4.91 -11.63 -8.14
CA GLU A 192 5.46 -11.54 -9.50
C GLU A 192 5.75 -10.09 -9.90
N LEU A 193 5.45 -9.12 -9.04
CA LEU A 193 5.62 -7.70 -9.27
C LEU A 193 6.67 -7.10 -8.33
N ARG A 194 7.33 -6.04 -8.78
CA ARG A 194 8.24 -5.23 -7.98
C ARG A 194 7.86 -3.77 -8.09
N LYS A 195 7.63 -3.11 -6.95
CA LYS A 195 7.31 -1.68 -6.90
C LYS A 195 8.43 -0.85 -7.54
N ILE A 196 8.07 0.10 -8.38
CA ILE A 196 9.00 1.15 -8.82
C ILE A 196 8.96 2.24 -7.73
N ASN A 197 10.10 2.51 -7.10
CA ASN A 197 10.20 3.65 -6.22
C ASN A 197 10.13 4.90 -7.09
N ALA A 198 9.22 5.82 -6.80
CA ALA A 198 9.32 7.16 -7.36
C ALA A 198 10.65 7.77 -6.89
N GLU A 199 11.50 8.16 -7.84
CA GLU A 199 12.75 8.89 -7.57
C GLU A 199 12.45 10.29 -7.03
#